data_AF-A0A8J6Z6Z2-F1
#
_entry.id   AF-A0A8J6Z6Z2-F1
#
_cell.length_a   1.000
_cell.length_b   1.000
_cell.length_c   1.000
_cell.angle_alpha   90.00
_cell.angle_beta   90.00
_cell.angle_gamma   90.00
#
_symmetry.space_group_name_H-M   'P 1'
#
loop_
_entity.id
_entity.type
_entity.pdbx_description
1 polymer ?
#
loop_
_entity_poly.entity_id
_entity_poly.type
_entity_poly.pdbx_seq_one_letter_code
_entity_poly.pdbx_strand_id
1 'polypeptide(L)'
;MYGIIYKLTCLINSKAYVGQTTRTLEKRIEQHKYGNLYVDRAIRKYGWENFTVEILEECDTREQLNERERYWIAHLNCKNRCSQTLK
;
A
#
# COMPACT_ATOMS: atom_id res chain seq x y z
N MET A 1 -5.83 11.17 14.35
CA MET A 1 -5.22 10.31 13.31
C MET A 1 -4.07 9.48 13.85
N TYR A 2 -4.25 8.15 13.88
CA TYR A 2 -3.23 7.17 14.28
C TYR A 2 -2.45 6.62 13.08
N GLY A 3 -3.13 6.42 11.95
CA GLY A 3 -2.50 5.93 10.74
C GLY A 3 -3.38 6.06 9.50
N ILE A 4 -2.80 5.75 8.35
CA ILE A 4 -3.40 5.88 7.03
C ILE A 4 -3.31 4.53 6.31
N ILE A 5 -4.41 4.11 5.70
CA ILE A 5 -4.46 3.04 4.72
C ILE A 5 -4.30 3.65 3.33
N TYR A 6 -3.33 3.14 2.58
CA TYR A 6 -3.05 3.60 1.23
C TYR A 6 -3.01 2.44 0.25
N LYS A 7 -3.31 2.76 -1.01
CA LYS A 7 -3.25 1.87 -2.16
C LYS A 7 -2.19 2.37 -3.12
N LEU A 8 -1.26 1.51 -3.49
CA LEU A 8 -0.33 1.73 -4.58
C LEU A 8 -0.81 0.97 -5.81
N THR A 9 -1.03 1.65 -6.92
CA THR A 9 -1.40 0.98 -8.19
C THR A 9 -0.29 1.18 -9.20
N CYS A 10 0.29 0.08 -9.67
CA CYS A 10 1.26 0.12 -10.75
C CYS A 10 0.52 0.18 -12.09
N LEU A 11 0.78 1.24 -12.85
CA LEU A 11 0.11 1.51 -14.14
C LEU A 11 0.54 0.49 -15.21
N ILE A 12 1.76 -0.04 -15.12
CA ILE A 12 2.31 -0.99 -16.11
C ILE A 12 1.67 -2.38 -15.99
N ASN A 13 1.54 -2.90 -14.77
CA ASN A 13 1.03 -4.26 -14.54
C ASN A 13 -0.40 -4.30 -14.01
N SER A 14 -1.03 -3.13 -13.82
CA SER A 14 -2.37 -2.96 -13.23
C SER A 14 -2.56 -3.65 -11.87
N LYS A 15 -1.48 -3.92 -11.14
CA LYS A 15 -1.53 -4.51 -9.80
C LYS A 15 -1.68 -3.41 -8.76
N ALA A 16 -2.66 -3.59 -7.90
CA ALA A 16 -2.79 -2.82 -6.67
C ALA A 16 -1.93 -3.44 -5.56
N TYR A 17 -1.55 -2.65 -4.58
CA TYR A 17 -0.92 -3.05 -3.33
C TYR A 17 -1.55 -2.22 -2.22
N VAL A 18 -2.03 -2.85 -1.16
CA VAL A 18 -2.57 -2.16 0.01
C VAL A 18 -1.51 -2.18 1.10
N GLY A 19 -1.31 -1.06 1.77
CA GLY A 19 -0.47 -0.98 2.94
C GLY A 19 -1.01 0.02 3.96
N GLN A 20 -0.61 -0.17 5.22
CA GLN A 20 -0.87 0.79 6.29
C GLN A 20 0.41 1.50 6.72
N THR A 21 0.28 2.76 7.15
CA THR A 21 1.37 3.54 7.76
C THR A 21 0.87 4.32 8.96
N THR A 22 1.65 4.36 10.04
CA THR A 22 1.42 5.24 11.21
C THR A 22 2.35 6.46 11.18
N ARG A 23 3.04 6.66 10.05
CA ARG A 23 3.92 7.78 9.74
C ARG A 23 3.38 8.48 8.50
N THR A 24 3.91 9.67 8.19
CA THR A 24 3.58 10.38 6.96
C THR A 24 3.85 9.51 5.73
N LEU A 25 2.99 9.65 4.72
CA LEU A 25 3.09 8.90 3.46
C LEU A 25 4.47 9.09 2.81
N GLU A 26 4.99 10.32 2.83
CA GLU A 26 6.31 10.66 2.30
C GLU A 26 7.45 9.84 2.93
N LYS A 27 7.44 9.70 4.26
CA LYS A 27 8.45 8.87 4.96
C LYS A 27 8.33 7.40 4.58
N ARG A 28 7.12 6.91 4.38
CA ARG A 28 6.88 5.53 3.94
C ARG A 28 7.34 5.32 2.50
N ILE A 29 7.10 6.29 1.61
CA ILE A 29 7.57 6.31 0.22
C ILE A 29 9.10 6.32 0.15
N GLU A 30 9.76 7.09 1.02
CA GLU A 30 11.21 7.08 1.11
C GLU A 30 11.74 5.70 1.57
N GLN A 31 11.10 5.07 2.55
CA GLN A 31 11.46 3.72 2.98
C GLN A 31 11.32 2.68 1.86
N HIS A 32 10.31 2.83 0.99
CA HIS A 32 10.13 1.96 -0.17
C HIS A 32 11.30 2.03 -1.18
N LYS A 33 12.13 3.09 -1.17
CA LYS A 33 13.36 3.14 -1.98
C LYS A 33 14.40 2.11 -1.49
N TYR A 34 14.46 1.87 -0.19
CA TYR A 34 15.49 1.03 0.45
C TYR A 34 14.98 -0.32 0.96
N GLY A 35 13.66 -0.52 1.04
CA GLY A 35 13.06 -1.76 1.52
C GLY A 35 13.25 -2.97 0.57
N ASN A 36 12.85 -4.16 1.04
CA ASN A 36 12.95 -5.41 0.28
C ASN A 36 11.59 -6.13 0.09
N LEU A 37 10.49 -5.43 0.31
CA LEU A 37 9.15 -5.94 0.09
C LEU A 37 8.86 -6.13 -1.40
N TYR A 38 7.79 -6.88 -1.71
CA TYR A 38 7.35 -7.09 -3.10
C TYR A 38 7.06 -5.78 -3.83
N VAL A 39 6.44 -4.83 -3.13
CA VAL A 39 6.15 -3.51 -3.67
C VAL A 39 7.44 -2.72 -3.91
N ASP A 40 8.45 -2.83 -3.04
CA ASP A 40 9.74 -2.16 -3.20
C ASP A 40 10.46 -2.64 -4.45
N ARG A 41 10.48 -3.96 -4.67
CA ARG A 41 11.04 -4.58 -5.87
C ARG A 41 10.29 -4.15 -7.12
N ALA A 42 8.97 -4.03 -7.05
CA ALA A 42 8.16 -3.57 -8.18
C ALA A 42 8.42 -2.08 -8.47
N ILE A 43 8.51 -1.24 -7.45
CA ILE A 43 8.87 0.19 -7.56
C ILE A 43 10.27 0.36 -8.17
N ARG A 44 11.26 -0.42 -7.74
CA ARG A 44 12.61 -0.40 -8.35
C ARG A 44 12.61 -0.87 -9.79
N LYS A 45 11.76 -1.86 -10.13
CA LYS A 45 11.69 -2.44 -11.47
C LYS A 45 11.00 -1.51 -12.47
N TYR A 46 9.91 -0.87 -12.09
CA TYR A 46 9.10 -0.06 -13.00
C TYR A 46 9.27 1.45 -12.79
N GLY A 47 9.95 1.88 -11.74
CA GLY A 47 10.10 3.30 -11.39
C GLY A 47 8.89 3.86 -10.66
N TRP A 48 9.11 4.84 -9.76
CA TRP A 48 8.05 5.49 -8.98
C TRP A 48 7.04 6.26 -9.86
N GLU A 49 7.46 6.74 -11.02
CA GLU A 49 6.59 7.42 -12.01
C GLU A 49 5.43 6.54 -12.51
N ASN A 50 5.63 5.22 -12.49
CA ASN A 50 4.66 4.23 -12.92
C ASN A 50 3.77 3.73 -11.78
N PHE A 51 3.85 4.34 -10.60
CA PHE A 51 3.02 4.05 -9.45
C PHE A 51 2.16 5.25 -9.07
N THR A 52 0.89 4.98 -8.83
CA THR A 52 -0.04 5.96 -8.25
C THR A 52 -0.29 5.61 -6.80
N VAL A 53 -0.30 6.62 -5.94
CA VAL A 53 -0.60 6.47 -4.51
C VAL A 53 -1.95 7.09 -4.23
N GLU A 54 -2.85 6.34 -3.62
CA GLU A 54 -4.18 6.78 -3.25
C GLU A 54 -4.41 6.49 -1.77
N ILE A 55 -4.88 7.49 -1.03
CA ILE A 55 -5.30 7.29 0.37
C ILE A 55 -6.71 6.72 0.35
N LEU A 56 -6.88 5.53 0.92
CA LEU A 56 -8.18 4.87 1.00
C LEU A 56 -8.94 5.32 2.24
N GLU A 57 -8.25 5.40 3.38
CA GLU A 57 -8.88 5.67 4.66
C GLU A 57 -7.86 6.15 5.70
N GLU A 58 -8.29 7.08 6.55
CA GLU A 58 -7.54 7.53 7.72
C GLU A 58 -8.17 6.92 8.97
N CYS A 59 -7.35 6.34 9.85
CA CYS A 59 -7.80 5.63 11.04
C CYS A 59 -7.29 6.33 12.31
N ASP A 60 -8.11 6.35 13.35
CA ASP A 60 -7.78 7.00 14.63
C ASP A 60 -7.26 6.04 15.69
N THR A 61 -7.41 4.74 15.47
CA THR A 61 -6.92 3.70 16.39
C THR A 61 -6.16 2.61 15.64
N ARG A 62 -5.34 1.84 16.37
CA ARG A 62 -4.58 0.71 15.81
C ARG A 62 -5.51 -0.42 15.38
N GLU A 63 -6.56 -0.64 16.14
CA GLU A 63 -7.56 -1.68 15.94
C GLU A 63 -8.31 -1.43 14.63
N GLN A 64 -8.80 -0.19 14.44
CA GLN A 64 -9.39 0.24 13.17
C GLN A 64 -8.40 0.08 12.02
N LEU A 65 -7.15 0.54 12.17
CA LEU A 65 -6.15 0.45 11.12
C LEU A 65 -5.96 -0.99 10.63
N ASN A 66 -5.81 -1.95 11.56
CA ASN A 66 -5.62 -3.35 11.21
C ASN A 66 -6.90 -3.98 10.63
N GLU A 67 -8.08 -3.60 11.12
CA GLU A 67 -9.36 -4.09 10.58
C GLU A 67 -9.58 -3.58 9.15
N ARG A 68 -9.32 -2.29 8.93
CA ARG A 68 -9.45 -1.66 7.62
C ARG A 68 -8.43 -2.18 6.63
N GLU A 69 -7.20 -2.45 7.03
CA GLU A 69 -6.22 -3.11 6.17
C GLU A 69 -6.77 -4.45 5.64
N ARG A 70 -7.32 -5.29 6.53
CA ARG A 70 -7.94 -6.57 6.11
C ARG A 70 -9.16 -6.36 5.22
N TYR A 71 -10.03 -5.40 5.56
CA TYR A 71 -11.21 -5.07 4.77
C TYR A 71 -10.83 -4.65 3.35
N TRP A 72 -9.87 -3.74 3.20
CA TRP A 72 -9.43 -3.24 1.91
C TRP A 72 -8.67 -4.30 1.11
N ILE A 73 -7.85 -5.13 1.76
CA ILE A 73 -7.20 -6.28 1.11
C ILE A 73 -8.26 -7.26 0.57
N ALA A 74 -9.30 -7.57 1.34
CA ALA A 74 -10.37 -8.46 0.90
C ALA A 74 -11.20 -7.83 -0.24
N HIS A 75 -11.57 -6.56 -0.10
CA HIS A 75 -12.35 -5.82 -1.09
C HIS A 75 -11.60 -5.69 -2.43
N LEU A 76 -10.29 -5.43 -2.39
CA LEU A 76 -9.46 -5.27 -3.58
C LEU A 76 -9.04 -6.63 -4.19
N ASN A 77 -8.81 -7.67 -3.38
CA ASN A 77 -8.62 -9.03 -3.90
C ASN A 77 -9.85 -9.58 -4.62
N CYS A 78 -11.05 -9.21 -4.17
CA CYS A 78 -12.28 -9.55 -4.87
C CYS A 78 -12.36 -8.92 -6.27
N LYS A 79 -11.61 -7.82 -6.51
CA LYS A 79 -11.59 -7.10 -7.79
C LYS A 79 -10.37 -7.38 -8.67
N ASN A 80 -9.19 -7.65 -8.11
CA ASN A 80 -7.97 -7.85 -8.90
C ASN A 80 -6.98 -8.77 -8.18
N ARG A 81 -6.30 -9.64 -8.94
CA ARG A 81 -5.19 -10.51 -8.49
C ARG A 81 -4.07 -9.70 -7.83
N CYS A 82 -4.24 -9.39 -6.56
CA CYS A 82 -3.37 -8.51 -5.79
C CYS A 82 -2.35 -9.39 -5.04
N SER A 83 -1.10 -9.38 -5.50
CA SER A 83 -0.01 -10.12 -4.85
C SER A 83 0.23 -9.55 -3.45
N GLN A 84 -0.27 -10.27 -2.44
CA GLN A 84 -0.17 -9.94 -1.02
C GLN A 84 1.29 -9.68 -0.63
N THR A 85 1.52 -8.59 0.08
CA THR A 85 2.74 -8.43 0.91
C THR A 85 2.32 -8.75 2.33
N LEU A 86 2.16 -10.04 2.63
CA LEU A 86 2.16 -10.50 4.02
C LEU A 86 3.59 -10.28 4.55
N LYS A 87 3.66 -9.63 5.71
CA LYS A 87 4.89 -9.29 6.44
C LYS A 87 5.74 -10.52 6.73
#